data_AF-A0A0D0L7U0-F1
#
_entry.id   AF-A0A0D0L7U0-F1
#
_cell.length_a   1.000
_cell.length_b   1.000
_cell.length_c   1.000
_cell.angle_alpha   90.00
_cell.angle_beta   90.00
_cell.angle_gamma   90.00
#
_symmetry.space_group_name_H-M   'P 1'
#
loop_
_entity.id
_entity.type
_entity.pdbx_description
1 polymer ?
#
loop_
_entity_poly.entity_id
_entity_poly.type
_entity_poly.pdbx_seq_one_letter_code
_entity_poly.pdbx_strand_id
1 'polypeptide(L)' 'MDLAVGVLIALRSVSEGDAFVELADHARSTGSGLVPSARALVALARGHRSDTPAGRAAERRWGSALNHRSPAVHTPAA' A
#
# COMPACT_ATOMS: atom_id res chain seq x y z
N MET A 1 3.02 11.56 2.43
CA MET A 1 3.58 10.83 1.27
C MET A 1 4.59 9.81 1.76
N ASP A 2 5.50 10.22 2.64
CA ASP A 2 6.60 9.42 3.20
C ASP A 2 6.16 8.10 3.81
N LEU A 3 5.03 8.07 4.53
CA LEU A 3 4.51 6.81 5.08
C LEU A 3 4.15 5.78 3.98
N ALA A 4 3.55 6.22 2.88
CA ALA A 4 3.19 5.33 1.78
C ALA A 4 4.44 4.79 1.07
N VAL A 5 5.45 5.63 0.89
CA VAL A 5 6.76 5.25 0.35
C VAL A 5 7.45 4.25 1.30
N GLY A 6 7.46 4.51 2.61
CA GLY A 6 7.98 3.59 3.63
C GLY A 6 7.27 2.23 3.64
N VAL A 7 5.95 2.20 3.43
CA VAL A 7 5.21 0.94 3.26
C VAL A 7 5.75 0.15 2.06
N LEU A 8 5.99 0.80 0.91
CA LEU A 8 6.49 0.14 -0.30
C LEU A 8 7.94 -0.33 -0.15
N ILE A 9 8.81 0.49 0.44
CA ILE A 9 10.18 0.10 0.78
C ILE A 9 10.16 -1.16 1.62
N ALA A 10 9.36 -1.18 2.68
CA ALA A 10 9.27 -2.33 3.55
C ALA A 10 8.70 -3.55 2.79
N LEU A 11 7.67 -3.36 1.97
CA LEU A 11 6.98 -4.43 1.24
C LEU A 11 7.87 -5.11 0.19
N ARG A 12 8.73 -4.35 -0.49
CA ARG A 12 9.50 -4.83 -1.65
C ARG A 12 11.02 -4.79 -1.48
N SER A 13 11.54 -4.25 -0.39
CA SER A 13 12.98 -4.03 -0.16
C SER A 13 13.64 -3.20 -1.28
N VAL A 14 12.95 -2.15 -1.73
CA VAL A 14 13.40 -1.24 -2.80
C VAL A 14 13.86 0.10 -2.24
N SER A 15 14.53 0.90 -3.08
CA SER A 15 14.94 2.26 -2.71
C SER A 15 13.73 3.20 -2.52
N GLU A 16 13.93 4.33 -1.85
CA GLU A 16 12.91 5.36 -1.69
C GLU A 16 12.44 5.92 -3.05
N GLY A 17 13.39 6.09 -3.99
CA GLY A 17 13.10 6.55 -5.35
C GLY A 17 12.20 5.57 -6.10
N ASP A 18 12.52 4.27 -6.06
CA ASP A 18 11.72 3.24 -6.74
C ASP A 18 10.33 3.11 -6.11
N ALA A 19 10.25 3.19 -4.78
CA ALA A 19 8.97 3.19 -4.06
C ALA A 19 8.11 4.42 -4.43
N PHE A 20 8.72 5.60 -4.58
CA PHE A 20 8.00 6.78 -5.04
C PHE A 20 7.52 6.63 -6.50
N VAL A 21 8.36 6.09 -7.39
CA VAL A 21 7.98 5.83 -8.79
C VAL A 21 6.81 4.85 -8.85
N GLU A 22 6.83 3.75 -8.09
CA GLU A 22 5.71 2.80 -8.04
C GLU A 22 4.41 3.47 -7.57
N LEU A 23 4.49 4.37 -6.59
CA LEU A 23 3.34 5.14 -6.13
C LEU A 23 2.84 6.15 -7.18
N ALA A 24 3.75 6.78 -7.92
CA ALA A 24 3.44 7.71 -9.00
C ALA A 24 2.79 7.00 -10.19
N ASP A 25 3.28 5.82 -10.56
CA ASP A 25 2.69 4.98 -11.60
C ASP A 25 1.27 4.56 -11.24
N HIS A 26 1.04 4.19 -9.97
CA HIS A 26 -0.29 3.91 -9.47
C HIS A 26 -1.22 5.12 -9.65
N ALA A 27 -0.79 6.30 -9.17
CA ALA A 27 -1.55 7.54 -9.28
C ALA A 27 -1.87 7.93 -10.72
N ARG A 28 -0.92 7.73 -11.64
CA ARG A 28 -1.10 7.98 -13.08
C ARG A 28 -2.09 7.01 -13.69
N SER A 29 -1.98 5.71 -13.37
CA SER A 29 -2.85 4.66 -13.91
C SER A 29 -4.31 4.81 -13.49
N THR A 30 -4.57 5.38 -12.31
CA THR A 30 -5.93 5.56 -11.79
C THR A 30 -6.48 6.97 -12.01
N GLY A 31 -5.68 7.90 -12.53
CA GLY A 31 -6.03 9.33 -12.67
C GLY A 31 -6.36 10.03 -11.35
N SER A 32 -6.04 9.44 -10.21
CA SER A 32 -6.49 9.91 -8.89
C SER A 32 -5.53 10.92 -8.24
N GLY A 33 -4.33 11.05 -8.78
CA GLY A 33 -3.27 11.86 -8.19
C GLY A 33 -2.53 11.17 -7.04
N LEU A 34 -1.37 11.72 -6.69
CA LEU A 34 -0.42 11.12 -5.73
C LEU A 34 -1.00 11.02 -4.31
N VAL A 35 -1.66 12.07 -3.83
CA VAL A 35 -2.16 12.11 -2.44
C VAL A 35 -3.28 11.08 -2.20
N PRO A 36 -4.33 10.97 -3.05
CA PRO A 36 -5.34 9.93 -2.89
C PRO A 36 -4.77 8.50 -3.00
N SER A 37 -3.77 8.31 -3.86
CA SER A 37 -3.05 7.04 -4.00
C SER A 37 -2.28 6.67 -2.74
N ALA A 38 -1.54 7.62 -2.16
CA ALA A 38 -0.82 7.43 -0.91
C ALA A 38 -1.77 7.11 0.25
N ARG A 39 -2.91 7.83 0.33
CA ARG A 39 -3.95 7.56 1.34
C ARG A 39 -4.55 6.17 1.17
N ALA A 40 -4.86 5.76 -0.06
CA ALA A 40 -5.39 4.44 -0.36
C ALA A 40 -4.44 3.33 0.07
N LEU A 41 -3.15 3.45 -0.25
CA LEU A 41 -2.12 2.49 0.17
C LEU A 41 -2.00 2.41 1.71
N VAL A 42 -1.92 3.55 2.38
CA VAL A 42 -1.81 3.58 3.85
C VAL A 42 -3.05 2.99 4.52
N ALA A 43 -4.25 3.30 4.02
CA ALA A 43 -5.50 2.71 4.50
C ALA A 43 -5.48 1.19 4.34
N LEU A 44 -5.09 0.70 3.16
CA LEU A 44 -4.98 -0.73 2.89
C LEU A 44 -3.96 -1.42 3.82
N ALA A 45 -2.80 -0.82 4.03
CA ALA A 45 -1.78 -1.33 4.96
C ALA A 45 -2.26 -1.37 6.42
N ARG A 46 -3.23 -0.53 6.78
CA ARG A 46 -3.92 -0.55 8.08
C ARG A 46 -5.12 -1.51 8.10
N GLY A 47 -5.32 -2.33 7.06
CA GLY A 47 -6.44 -3.26 6.95
C GLY A 47 -7.77 -2.62 6.56
N HIS A 48 -7.79 -1.36 6.15
CA HIS A 48 -9.01 -0.66 5.72
C HIS A 48 -9.18 -0.78 4.21
N ARG A 49 -10.34 -1.29 3.77
CA ARG A 49 -10.70 -1.29 2.36
C ARG A 49 -11.41 0.01 1.98
N SER A 50 -11.29 0.39 0.72
CA SER A 50 -11.88 1.62 0.19
C SER A 50 -12.52 1.34 -1.17
N ASP A 51 -13.80 1.71 -1.31
CA ASP A 51 -14.56 1.60 -2.55
C ASP A 51 -14.30 2.70 -3.58
N THR A 52 -13.34 3.59 -3.31
CA THR A 52 -12.87 4.53 -4.32
C THR A 52 -12.11 3.79 -5.44
N PRO A 53 -12.06 4.34 -6.67
CA PRO A 53 -11.25 3.76 -7.75
C PRO A 53 -9.78 3.55 -7.36
N ALA A 54 -9.18 4.51 -6.64
CA ALA A 54 -7.82 4.42 -6.12
C ALA A 54 -7.66 3.30 -5.08
N GLY A 55 -8.64 3.13 -4.19
CA GLY A 55 -8.68 2.07 -3.19
C GLY A 55 -8.75 0.68 -3.78
N ARG A 56 -9.71 0.44 -4.70
CA ARG A 56 -9.81 -0.83 -5.43
C ARG A 56 -8.56 -1.15 -6.24
N ALA A 57 -7.96 -0.14 -6.87
CA ALA A 57 -6.71 -0.33 -7.60
C ALA A 57 -5.55 -0.66 -6.66
N ALA A 58 -5.47 0.00 -5.49
CA ALA A 58 -4.45 -0.27 -4.48
C ALA A 58 -4.57 -1.71 -3.95
N GLU A 59 -5.80 -2.18 -3.70
CA GLU A 59 -6.06 -3.56 -3.29
C GLU A 59 -5.61 -4.57 -4.35
N ARG A 60 -5.91 -4.31 -5.63
CA ARG A 60 -5.42 -5.17 -6.73
C ARG A 60 -3.90 -5.21 -6.83
N ARG A 61 -3.22 -4.08 -6.57
CA ARG A 61 -1.77 -3.97 -6.76
C ARG A 61 -0.96 -4.47 -5.55
N TRP A 62 -1.41 -4.18 -4.34
CA TRP A 62 -0.65 -4.41 -3.10
C TRP A 62 -1.35 -5.32 -2.10
N GLY A 63 -2.64 -5.62 -2.29
CA GLY A 63 -3.45 -6.35 -1.33
C GLY A 63 -2.89 -7.73 -1.00
N SER A 64 -2.45 -8.49 -2.00
CA SER A 64 -1.83 -9.81 -1.75
C SER A 64 -0.58 -9.69 -0.87
N ALA A 65 0.36 -8.83 -1.23
CA ALA A 65 1.62 -8.66 -0.49
C ALA A 65 1.39 -8.12 0.94
N LEU A 66 0.41 -7.23 1.13
CA LEU A 66 0.05 -6.72 2.46
C LEU A 66 -0.67 -7.76 3.32
N ASN A 67 -1.51 -8.62 2.72
CA ASN A 67 -2.17 -9.71 3.43
C ASN A 67 -1.19 -10.79 3.91
N HIS A 68 -0.12 -11.07 3.16
CA HIS A 68 0.95 -11.98 3.58
C HIS A 68 1.82 -11.40 4.72
N ARG A 69 1.70 -10.10 4.97
CA ARG A 69 2.38 -9.38 6.05
C ARG A 69 1.59 -9.30 7.34
N SER A 70 0.33 -9.75 7.37
CA SER A 70 -0.35 -9.95 8.65
C SER A 70 0.48 -10.94 9.44
N PRO A 71 1.08 -10.54 10.58
CA PRO A 71 1.71 -11.52 11.44
C PRO A 71 0.61 -12.53 11.76
N ALA A 72 0.91 -13.81 11.54
CA ALA A 72 0.15 -14.88 12.16
C ALA A 72 -0.18 -14.41 13.59
N VAL A 73 -1.46 -14.46 13.94
CA VAL A 73 -1.96 -14.24 15.29
C VAL A 73 -0.90 -14.74 16.26
N HIS A 74 -0.25 -13.81 16.97
CA HIS A 74 0.63 -14.18 18.06
C HIS A 74 -0.32 -14.72 19.13
N THR A 75 -0.58 -16.03 19.07
CA THR A 75 -1.31 -16.73 20.14
C THR A 75 -0.31 -16.78 21.28
N PRO A 76 -0.47 -16.00 22.36
CA PRO A 76 0.40 -16.16 23.51
C PRO A 76 0.20 -17.59 24.01
N ALA A 77 1.28 -18.36 24.07
CA ALA A 77 1.27 -19.66 24.72
C ALA A 77 0.84 -19.47 26.18
N ALA A 78 -0.23 -20.18 26.57
CA ALA A 78 -0.71 -20.25 27.94
C ALA A 78 0.15 -21.21 28.77
#